data_AF-A0AAV6TE14-F1
#
_entry.id   AF-A0AAV6TE14-F1
#
_cell.length_a   1.000
_cell.length_b   1.000
_cell.length_c   1.000
_cell.angle_alpha   90.00
_cell.angle_beta   90.00
_cell.angle_gamma   90.00
#
_symmetry.space_group_name_H-M   'P 1'
#
loop_
_entity.id
_entity.type
_entity.pdbx_description
1 polymer ?
#
loop_
_entity_poly.entity_id
_entity_poly.type
_entity_poly.pdbx_seq_one_letter_code
_entity_poly.pdbx_strand_id
1 'polypeptide(L)'
;MDKFYAERRVYVNPQRDVTPQAYRVHGISRDFLKSKPLFANIVREFLTFVGNSPMVMHNAPFDVKFLNHELAFTETRSAQEQPSCRHARHGQAKVSESTQQPGRAV
;
A
#
# COMPACT_ATOMS: atom_id res chain seq x y z
N MET A 1 -23.56 -22.34 -22.54
CA MET A 1 -23.45 -20.90 -22.21
C MET A 1 -23.01 -20.81 -20.78
N ASP A 2 -21.70 -20.93 -20.57
CA ASP A 2 -21.10 -21.05 -19.26
C ASP A 2 -21.23 -19.73 -18.50
N LYS A 3 -22.08 -19.77 -17.47
CA LYS A 3 -22.29 -18.66 -16.54
C LYS A 3 -21.04 -18.52 -15.68
N PHE A 4 -20.09 -17.73 -16.14
CA PHE A 4 -18.98 -17.27 -15.30
C PHE A 4 -19.51 -16.22 -14.32
N TYR A 5 -19.84 -16.64 -13.10
CA TYR A 5 -19.96 -15.72 -11.97
C TYR A 5 -19.00 -16.22 -10.89
N ALA A 6 -17.79 -15.67 -10.89
CA ALA A 6 -16.90 -15.83 -9.75
C ALA A 6 -17.39 -14.89 -8.64
N GLU A 7 -17.73 -15.45 -7.49
CA GLU A 7 -18.05 -14.66 -6.29
C GLU A 7 -16.79 -14.49 -5.45
N ARG A 8 -16.49 -13.24 -5.05
CA ARG A 8 -15.34 -12.93 -4.20
C ARG A 8 -15.77 -12.10 -3.01
N ARG A 9 -15.50 -12.61 -1.80
CA ARG A 9 -15.76 -11.93 -0.53
C ARG A 9 -14.53 -12.03 0.37
N VAL A 10 -14.04 -10.88 0.83
CA VAL A 10 -12.85 -10.80 1.68
C VAL A 10 -13.14 -9.83 2.81
N TYR A 11 -12.77 -10.21 4.03
CA TYR A 11 -12.76 -9.31 5.18
C TYR A 11 -11.38 -8.63 5.26
N VAL A 12 -11.37 -7.33 5.48
CA VAL A 12 -10.15 -6.52 5.58
C VAL A 12 -10.04 -5.86 6.94
N ASN A 13 -8.82 -5.73 7.43
CA ASN A 13 -8.53 -4.96 8.62
C ASN A 13 -8.49 -3.46 8.26
N PRO A 14 -9.39 -2.62 8.82
CA PRO A 14 -9.46 -1.20 8.49
C PRO A 14 -8.43 -0.35 9.26
N GLN A 15 -7.55 -0.98 10.05
CA GLN A 15 -6.53 -0.34 10.91
C GLN A 15 -7.09 0.74 11.85
N ARG A 16 -8.40 0.71 12.09
CA ARG A 16 -9.13 1.68 12.88
C ARG A 16 -10.18 1.00 13.72
N ASP A 17 -10.69 1.76 14.65
CA ASP A 17 -11.68 1.32 15.61
C ASP A 17 -13.06 1.23 14.96
N VAL A 18 -13.73 0.08 15.15
CA VAL A 18 -15.13 -0.09 14.71
C VAL A 18 -16.02 0.72 15.63
N THR A 19 -16.83 1.61 15.05
CA THR A 19 -17.79 2.41 15.84
C THR A 19 -18.89 1.51 16.40
N PRO A 20 -19.46 1.84 17.57
CA PRO A 20 -20.53 1.03 18.17
C PRO A 20 -21.77 0.90 17.27
N GLN A 21 -22.03 1.90 16.42
CA GLN A 21 -23.12 1.87 15.45
C GLN A 21 -22.85 0.86 14.33
N ALA A 22 -21.63 0.80 13.81
CA ALA A 22 -21.25 -0.20 12.80
C ALA A 22 -21.32 -1.62 13.37
N TYR A 23 -20.91 -1.82 14.63
CA TYR A 23 -21.05 -3.12 15.29
C TYR A 23 -22.52 -3.55 15.40
N ARG A 24 -23.45 -2.64 15.74
CA ARG A 24 -24.88 -2.95 15.85
C ARG A 24 -25.53 -3.33 14.51
N VAL A 25 -25.08 -2.76 13.39
CA VAL A 25 -25.67 -3.05 12.08
C VAL A 25 -25.06 -4.32 11.46
N HIS A 26 -23.74 -4.50 11.56
CA HIS A 26 -23.03 -5.54 10.82
C HIS A 26 -22.68 -6.77 11.69
N GLY A 27 -22.65 -6.62 13.02
CA GLY A 27 -22.25 -7.68 13.96
C GLY A 27 -20.76 -8.03 13.94
N ILE A 28 -19.92 -7.26 13.24
CA ILE A 28 -18.49 -7.57 13.06
C ILE A 28 -17.66 -6.90 14.15
N SER A 29 -16.99 -7.69 14.98
CA SER A 29 -16.12 -7.20 16.05
C SER A 29 -14.77 -6.71 15.53
N ARG A 30 -14.16 -5.78 16.28
CA ARG A 30 -12.80 -5.30 15.97
C ARG A 30 -11.79 -6.44 16.01
N ASP A 31 -11.89 -7.34 16.99
CA ASP A 31 -10.91 -8.41 17.17
C ASP A 31 -10.96 -9.43 16.03
N PHE A 32 -12.13 -9.67 15.44
CA PHE A 32 -12.24 -10.47 14.22
C PHE A 32 -11.47 -9.81 13.06
N LEU A 33 -11.62 -8.49 12.89
CA LEU A 33 -11.00 -7.74 11.80
C LEU A 33 -9.49 -7.54 11.98
N LYS A 34 -8.98 -7.46 13.22
CA LYS A 34 -7.53 -7.30 13.48
C LYS A 34 -6.69 -8.41 12.86
N SER A 35 -7.21 -9.63 12.82
CA SER A 35 -6.53 -10.81 12.25
C SER A 35 -6.52 -10.85 10.72
N LYS A 36 -7.25 -9.95 10.05
CA LYS A 36 -7.46 -9.98 8.60
C LYS A 36 -6.39 -9.19 7.85
N PRO A 37 -6.17 -9.50 6.55
CA PRO A 37 -5.21 -8.76 5.74
C PRO A 37 -5.59 -7.27 5.62
N LEU A 38 -4.58 -6.45 5.37
CA LEU A 38 -4.76 -5.04 5.03
C LEU A 38 -5.28 -4.90 3.60
N PHE A 39 -5.99 -3.80 3.33
CA PHE A 39 -6.47 -3.48 1.98
C PHE A 39 -5.31 -3.44 0.96
N ALA A 40 -4.17 -2.85 1.35
CA ALA A 40 -2.97 -2.77 0.51
C ALA A 40 -2.47 -4.14 -0.01
N ASN A 41 -2.69 -5.22 0.75
CA ASN A 41 -2.24 -6.56 0.36
C ASN A 41 -3.19 -7.23 -0.64
N ILE A 42 -4.47 -6.84 -0.65
CA ILE A 42 -5.50 -7.48 -1.48
C ILE A 42 -5.84 -6.69 -2.74
N VAL A 43 -5.52 -5.39 -2.77
CA VAL A 43 -5.99 -4.47 -3.81
C VAL A 43 -5.50 -4.89 -5.20
N ARG A 44 -4.27 -5.40 -5.32
CA ARG A 44 -3.69 -5.87 -6.59
C ARG A 44 -4.47 -7.04 -7.17
N GLU A 45 -4.84 -7.99 -6.32
CA GLU A 45 -5.62 -9.15 -6.72
C GLU A 45 -7.06 -8.78 -7.04
N PHE A 46 -7.64 -7.83 -6.29
CA PHE A 46 -8.96 -7.26 -6.57
C PHE A 46 -9.01 -6.55 -7.93
N LEU A 47 -8.02 -5.71 -8.25
CA LEU A 47 -7.94 -5.03 -9.55
C LEU A 47 -7.78 -6.03 -10.70
N THR A 48 -6.99 -7.09 -10.50
CA THR A 48 -6.84 -8.18 -11.48
C THR A 48 -8.15 -8.93 -11.68
N PHE A 49 -8.92 -9.15 -10.60
CA PHE A 49 -10.21 -9.81 -10.65
C PHE A 49 -11.27 -8.99 -11.40
N VAL A 50 -11.34 -7.67 -11.17
CA VAL A 50 -12.29 -6.78 -11.87
C VAL A 50 -11.87 -6.60 -13.34
N GLY A 51 -10.57 -6.46 -13.60
CA GLY A 51 -10.02 -6.25 -14.93
C GLY A 51 -10.60 -5.02 -15.61
N ASN A 52 -10.92 -5.14 -16.89
CA ASN A 52 -11.50 -4.06 -17.70
C ASN A 52 -13.03 -4.23 -17.91
N SER A 53 -13.69 -4.93 -17.00
CA SER A 53 -15.11 -5.29 -17.13
C SER A 53 -16.01 -4.12 -16.72
N PRO A 54 -17.20 -3.96 -17.35
CA PRO A 54 -18.17 -2.97 -16.92
C PRO A 54 -18.66 -3.26 -15.50
N MET A 55 -18.59 -2.24 -14.62
CA MET A 55 -19.02 -2.36 -13.23
C MET A 55 -20.47 -1.89 -13.05
N VAL A 56 -21.28 -2.72 -12.40
CA VAL A 56 -22.64 -2.39 -11.98
C VAL A 56 -22.68 -2.38 -10.46
N MET A 57 -23.02 -1.23 -9.87
CA MET A 57 -23.05 -1.03 -8.42
C MET A 57 -24.39 -0.43 -8.01
N HIS A 58 -24.97 -0.93 -6.92
CA HIS A 58 -26.23 -0.41 -6.41
C HIS A 58 -26.06 0.95 -5.69
N ASN A 59 -24.90 1.19 -5.04
CA ASN A 59 -24.59 2.42 -4.33
C ASN A 59 -23.31 3.09 -4.86
N ALA A 60 -23.21 3.18 -6.19
CA ALA A 60 -22.01 3.65 -6.90
C ALA A 60 -21.37 4.93 -6.31
N PRO A 61 -22.11 5.99 -5.91
CA PRO A 61 -21.49 7.20 -5.37
C PRO A 61 -20.71 6.98 -4.08
N PHE A 62 -21.12 6.00 -3.26
CA PHE A 62 -20.45 5.66 -2.01
C PHE A 62 -19.28 4.71 -2.27
N ASP A 63 -19.51 3.63 -3.02
CA ASP A 63 -18.50 2.61 -3.29
C ASP A 63 -17.29 3.18 -4.04
N VAL A 64 -17.52 4.02 -5.05
CA VAL A 64 -16.43 4.67 -5.81
C VAL A 64 -15.61 5.60 -4.93
N LYS A 65 -16.24 6.39 -4.07
CA LYS A 65 -15.52 7.27 -3.12
C LYS A 65 -14.66 6.45 -2.16
N PHE A 66 -15.20 5.34 -1.66
CA PHE A 66 -14.48 4.45 -0.75
C PHE A 66 -13.27 3.80 -1.43
N LEU A 67 -13.46 3.26 -2.64
CA LEU A 67 -12.37 2.67 -3.42
C LEU A 67 -11.28 3.69 -3.74
N ASN A 68 -11.65 4.88 -4.23
CA ASN A 68 -10.68 5.92 -4.56
C ASN A 68 -9.90 6.40 -3.34
N HIS A 69 -10.55 6.52 -2.18
CA HIS A 69 -9.88 6.86 -0.94
C HIS A 69 -8.83 5.81 -0.57
N GLU A 70 -9.22 4.54 -0.46
CA GLU A 70 -8.32 3.44 -0.07
C GLU A 70 -7.20 3.20 -1.10
N LEU A 71 -7.47 3.40 -2.40
CA LEU A 71 -6.46 3.38 -3.46
C LEU A 71 -5.42 4.50 -3.28
N ALA A 72 -5.86 5.73 -3.02
CA ALA A 72 -4.94 6.84 -2.77
C ALA A 72 -4.03 6.59 -1.56
N PHE A 73 -4.56 5.98 -0.49
CA PHE A 73 -3.75 5.57 0.67
C PHE A 73 -2.71 4.49 0.33
N THR A 74 -3.02 3.59 -0.60
CA THR A 74 -2.10 2.51 -1.00
C THR A 74 -1.01 3.02 -1.96
N GLU A 75 -1.37 3.86 -2.93
CA GLU A 75 -0.41 4.49 -3.86
C GLU A 75 0.55 5.47 -3.13
N THR A 76 0.09 6.09 -2.05
CA THR A 76 0.97 6.95 -1.22
C THR A 76 2.04 6.13 -0.48
N ARG A 77 1.79 4.84 -0.20
CA ARG A 77 2.77 3.94 0.44
C ARG A 77 3.70 3.25 -0.56
N SER A 78 3.27 2.99 -1.79
CA SER A 78 4.13 2.41 -2.83
C SER A 78 5.26 3.37 -3.25
N ALA A 79 5.08 4.69 -3.10
CA ALA A 79 6.13 5.69 -3.32
C ALA A 79 7.19 5.75 -2.19
N GLN A 80 6.96 5.12 -1.02
CA GLN A 80 7.90 5.15 0.11
C GLN A 80 8.64 3.83 0.36
N GLU A 81 8.38 2.77 -0.41
CA GLU A 81 9.25 1.60 -0.43
C GLU A 81 10.39 1.81 -1.45
N GLN A 82 11.30 2.73 -1.13
CA GLN A 82 12.67 2.53 -1.59
C GLN A 82 13.28 1.41 -0.73
N PRO A 83 13.83 0.34 -1.33
CA PRO A 83 14.61 -0.63 -0.58
C PRO A 83 15.79 0.12 0.04
N SER A 84 15.87 0.13 1.37
CA SER A 84 16.93 0.76 2.17
C SER A 84 18.33 0.14 1.98
N CYS A 85 18.52 -0.65 0.92
CA CYS A 85 19.80 -1.29 0.62
C CYS A 85 20.62 -0.43 -0.34
N ARG A 86 21.27 0.62 0.18
CA ARG A 86 22.52 1.10 -0.42
C ARG A 86 23.42 1.90 0.53
N HIS A 87 23.82 1.32 1.66
CA HIS A 87 25.09 1.72 2.29
C HIS A 87 25.79 0.49 2.83
N ALA A 88 26.53 -0.19 1.94
CA ALA A 88 27.66 -1.01 2.33
C ALA A 88 28.63 -0.11 3.11
N ARG A 89 28.66 -0.25 4.44
CA ARG A 89 29.72 0.31 5.26
C ARG A 89 30.98 -0.52 5.05
N HIS A 90 31.71 -0.21 3.98
CA HIS A 90 33.11 -0.59 3.86
C HIS A 90 33.98 0.57 4.35
N GLY A 91 34.77 0.26 5.39
CA GLY A 91 36.18 0.62 5.44
C GLY A 91 36.54 2.10 5.51
N GLN A 92 37.03 2.51 6.67
CA GLN A 92 37.77 3.75 6.86
C GLN A 92 38.92 3.87 5.84
N ALA A 93 39.06 5.04 5.23
CA ALA A 93 40.36 5.53 4.79
C ALA A 93 40.36 7.06 4.91
N LYS A 94 41.02 7.55 5.96
CA LYS A 94 41.50 8.94 6.04
C LYS A 94 42.41 9.17 4.83
N VAL A 95 42.17 10.23 4.08
CA VAL A 95 43.23 10.88 3.32
C VAL A 95 43.21 12.35 3.73
N SER A 96 44.23 12.70 4.50
CA SER A 96 44.59 14.04 4.90
C SER A 96 44.98 14.87 3.68
N GLU A 97 44.32 16.01 3.54
CA GLU A 97 44.60 17.06 2.58
C GLU A 97 45.94 17.72 2.93
N SER A 98 46.93 17.63 2.04
CA SER A 98 48.18 18.39 2.11
C SER A 98 48.17 19.43 1.00
N THR A 99 47.97 20.67 1.42
CA THR A 99 47.92 21.91 0.64
C THR A 99 49.29 22.31 0.09
N GLN A 100 49.29 22.88 -1.14
CA GLN A 100 50.30 23.80 -1.75
C GLN A 100 51.70 23.22 -2.06
N GLN A 101 52.38 23.48 -3.20
CA GLN A 101 52.29 24.55 -4.20
C GLN A 101 53.21 24.18 -5.41
N PRO A 102 52.98 24.71 -6.65
CA PRO A 102 53.83 24.43 -7.80
C PRO A 102 55.03 25.38 -7.88
N GLY A 103 56.25 24.83 -7.96
CA GLY A 103 57.50 25.57 -8.11
C GLY A 103 58.17 25.29 -9.46
N ARG A 104 58.36 26.37 -10.22
CA ARG A 104 58.76 26.48 -11.62
C ARG A 104 60.26 26.22 -11.83
N ALA A 105 60.58 25.69 -13.01
CA ALA A 105 61.93 25.44 -13.52
C ALA A 105 62.80 26.69 -13.67
N VAL A 106 64.06 26.58 -13.25
CA VAL A 106 65.30 26.90 -14.00
C VAL A 106 66.48 26.18 -13.37
#